data_AF-A0A7K4GZJ6-F1
#
_entry.id   AF-A0A7K4GZJ6-F1
#
_cell.length_a   1.000
_cell.length_b   1.000
_cell.length_c   1.000
_cell.angle_alpha   90.00
_cell.angle_beta   90.00
_cell.angle_gamma   90.00
#
_symmetry.space_group_name_H-M   'P 1'
#
loop_
_entity.id
_entity.type
_entity.pdbx_description
1 polymer ?
#
loop_
_entity_poly.entity_id
_entity_poly.type
_entity_poly.pdbx_seq_one_letter_code
_entity_poly.pdbx_strand_id
1 'polypeptide(L)'
;MIKDIEKKFVEGNLKFKWKIMQDLESIKIRKNFPKYPVLILTCMDPRININEIFQLNSGDVFVLRNAGNIYTIDVLRSILLTIFKYKVKYVIILGHLDCGMLKINLTELRQKLPSKFLSSLSKNYTDLLPKLRDFFKPILDEIQNIKEQIKSLEKIKDFYPEIEITGMLYDIKTGLVFEYEKFKDYRDIEDFKTSYKGIIINKKHQFTEFLGKIEEENVTIDDSNDLSQEKALNEGKSFTIAEIKEEHKNISILGQKESKEYDREIIHMIIPKIKVPKIKFHGVKIYIPKNYNNKKEIVN
;
A
#
# COMPACT_ATOMS: atom_id res chain seq x y z
N MET A 1 -27.91 19.42 1.67
CA MET A 1 -26.95 18.30 1.51
C MET A 1 -25.98 18.51 0.36
N ILE A 2 -26.39 18.51 -0.92
CA ILE A 2 -25.43 18.71 -2.03
C ILE A 2 -24.78 20.10 -2.01
N LYS A 3 -25.59 21.15 -1.78
CA LYS A 3 -25.11 22.54 -1.64
C LYS A 3 -24.09 22.70 -0.50
N ASP A 4 -24.23 21.92 0.57
CA ASP A 4 -23.30 21.98 1.71
C ASP A 4 -21.97 21.31 1.38
N ILE A 5 -21.98 20.23 0.60
CA ILE A 5 -20.78 19.56 0.10
C ILE A 5 -20.05 20.47 -0.88
N GLU A 6 -20.77 21.06 -1.84
CA GLU A 6 -20.22 22.02 -2.80
C GLU A 6 -19.56 23.20 -2.08
N LYS A 7 -20.25 23.76 -1.08
CA LYS A 7 -19.69 24.84 -0.25
C LYS A 7 -18.37 24.42 0.41
N LYS A 8 -18.30 23.21 0.99
CA LYS A 8 -17.05 22.68 1.58
C LYS A 8 -15.93 22.54 0.56
N PHE A 9 -16.23 22.10 -0.67
CA PHE A 9 -15.22 21.98 -1.72
C PHE A 9 -14.72 23.34 -2.21
N VAL A 10 -15.63 24.29 -2.39
CA VAL A 10 -15.28 25.68 -2.72
C VAL A 10 -14.43 26.30 -1.61
N GLU A 11 -14.81 26.14 -0.34
CA GLU A 11 -14.01 26.59 0.80
C GLU A 11 -12.62 25.92 0.84
N GLY A 12 -12.54 24.62 0.54
CA GLY A 12 -11.28 23.90 0.42
C GLY A 12 -10.38 24.47 -0.68
N ASN A 13 -10.96 24.80 -1.85
CA ASN A 13 -10.22 25.45 -2.93
C ASN A 13 -9.78 26.88 -2.58
N LEU A 14 -10.62 27.66 -1.89
CA LEU A 14 -10.25 28.98 -1.41
C LEU A 14 -9.09 28.91 -0.40
N LYS A 15 -9.06 27.91 0.47
CA LYS A 15 -7.91 27.64 1.37
C LYS A 15 -6.65 27.29 0.59
N PHE A 16 -6.75 26.44 -0.45
CA PHE A 16 -5.65 26.12 -1.35
C PHE A 16 -5.11 27.39 -2.03
N LYS A 17 -5.99 28.23 -2.59
CA LYS A 17 -5.62 29.52 -3.19
C LYS A 17 -4.94 30.45 -2.20
N TRP A 18 -5.47 30.55 -0.98
CA TRP A 18 -4.87 31.34 0.08
C TRP A 18 -3.47 30.84 0.44
N LYS A 19 -3.26 29.52 0.58
CA LYS A 19 -1.91 28.97 0.83
C LYS A 19 -0.92 29.29 -0.27
N ILE A 20 -1.35 29.28 -1.54
CA ILE A 20 -0.51 29.70 -2.67
C ILE A 20 -0.10 31.17 -2.53
N MET A 21 -1.01 32.05 -2.12
CA MET A 21 -0.69 33.48 -1.92
C MET A 21 0.29 33.70 -0.78
N GLN A 22 0.38 32.77 0.17
CA GLN A 22 1.29 32.81 1.31
C GLN A 22 2.59 32.02 1.05
N ASP A 23 2.83 31.56 -0.19
CA ASP A 23 3.96 30.70 -0.57
C ASP A 23 4.06 29.38 0.23
N LEU A 24 2.96 28.95 0.86
CA LEU A 24 2.88 27.68 1.61
C LEU A 24 2.62 26.48 0.68
N GLU A 25 2.09 26.73 -0.51
CA GLU A 25 1.88 25.76 -1.58
C GLU A 25 2.22 26.43 -2.92
N SER A 26 2.54 25.65 -3.95
CA SER A 26 2.82 26.19 -5.29
C SER A 26 2.03 25.47 -6.36
N ILE A 27 1.54 26.25 -7.34
CA ILE A 27 1.06 25.68 -8.60
C ILE A 27 2.30 25.40 -9.45
N LYS A 28 2.77 24.15 -9.41
CA LYS A 28 3.85 23.71 -10.30
C LYS A 28 3.28 23.61 -11.72
N ILE A 29 3.41 24.69 -12.50
CA ILE A 29 3.14 24.66 -13.94
C ILE A 29 4.29 23.85 -14.58
N ARG A 30 4.08 22.55 -14.70
CA ARG A 30 5.02 21.65 -15.36
C ARG A 30 4.77 21.64 -16.87
N LYS A 31 5.78 21.23 -17.63
CA LYS A 31 5.58 20.83 -19.04
C LYS A 31 4.48 19.76 -19.09
N ASN A 32 3.71 19.70 -20.17
CA ASN A 32 2.66 18.70 -20.39
C ASN A 32 3.18 17.26 -20.61
N PHE A 33 4.32 16.91 -20.01
CA PHE A 33 4.95 15.59 -20.07
C PHE A 33 5.25 15.11 -18.64
N PRO A 34 5.08 13.81 -18.36
CA PRO A 34 5.36 13.27 -17.04
C PRO A 34 6.87 13.26 -16.78
N LYS A 35 7.27 13.36 -15.52
CA LYS A 35 8.69 13.23 -15.12
C LYS A 35 9.24 11.84 -15.47
N TYR A 36 8.42 10.81 -15.25
CA TYR A 36 8.75 9.43 -15.58
C TYR A 36 7.85 8.94 -16.71
N PRO A 37 8.37 8.14 -17.67
CA PRO A 37 7.59 7.62 -18.80
C PRO A 37 6.68 6.46 -18.35
N VAL A 38 5.87 6.67 -17.32
CA VAL A 38 5.08 5.66 -16.62
C VAL A 38 3.59 6.04 -16.62
N LEU A 39 2.74 5.06 -16.89
CA LEU A 39 1.31 5.11 -16.61
C LEU A 39 0.94 4.02 -15.61
N ILE A 40 0.15 4.39 -14.61
CA ILE A 40 -0.38 3.45 -13.61
C ILE A 40 -1.89 3.33 -13.81
N LEU A 41 -2.38 2.12 -14.10
CA LEU A 41 -3.80 1.79 -14.01
C LEU A 41 -4.08 1.20 -12.63
N THR A 42 -4.94 1.83 -11.85
CA THR A 42 -5.26 1.40 -10.48
C THR A 42 -6.75 1.49 -10.16
N CYS A 43 -7.13 1.04 -8.97
CA CYS A 43 -8.51 1.06 -8.51
C CYS A 43 -8.95 2.49 -8.15
N MET A 44 -10.23 2.81 -8.36
CA MET A 44 -10.84 4.07 -7.91
C MET A 44 -11.10 4.13 -6.40
N ASP A 45 -10.75 3.06 -5.66
CA ASP A 45 -10.91 2.97 -4.21
C ASP A 45 -10.35 4.22 -3.50
N PRO A 46 -11.13 4.90 -2.65
CA PRO A 46 -10.73 6.16 -2.04
C PRO A 46 -9.52 6.04 -1.11
N ARG A 47 -9.13 4.83 -0.70
CA ARG A 47 -7.94 4.56 0.13
C ARG A 47 -6.64 4.62 -0.68
N ILE A 48 -6.71 4.63 -2.00
CA ILE A 48 -5.54 4.60 -2.90
C ILE A 48 -5.16 6.02 -3.30
N ASN A 49 -4.02 6.49 -2.79
CA ASN A 49 -3.38 7.72 -3.22
C ASN A 49 -1.99 7.41 -3.80
N ILE A 50 -1.88 7.40 -5.13
CA ILE A 50 -0.64 7.06 -5.85
C ILE A 50 0.53 7.98 -5.48
N ASN A 51 0.26 9.27 -5.28
CA ASN A 51 1.30 10.23 -4.93
C ASN A 51 1.88 9.94 -3.54
N GLU A 52 1.04 9.56 -2.58
CA GLU A 52 1.50 9.19 -1.23
C GLU A 52 2.18 7.81 -1.22
N ILE A 53 1.58 6.81 -1.88
CA ILE A 53 2.11 5.44 -1.90
C ILE A 53 3.53 5.39 -2.46
N PHE A 54 3.81 6.16 -3.53
CA PHE A 54 5.11 6.14 -4.21
C PHE A 54 5.94 7.41 -3.99
N GLN A 55 5.52 8.32 -3.10
CA GLN A 55 6.20 9.60 -2.84
C GLN A 55 6.42 10.43 -4.12
N LEU A 56 5.40 10.45 -4.99
CA LEU A 56 5.41 11.16 -6.26
C LEU A 56 4.79 12.55 -6.12
N ASN A 57 5.24 13.47 -6.96
CA ASN A 57 4.60 14.77 -7.15
C ASN A 57 3.53 14.69 -8.23
N SER A 58 2.58 15.62 -8.20
CA SER A 58 1.64 15.83 -9.31
C SER A 58 2.38 16.02 -10.65
N GLY A 59 2.01 15.20 -11.63
CA GLY A 59 2.65 15.18 -12.95
C GLY A 59 3.94 14.36 -13.04
N ASP A 60 4.31 13.58 -12.02
CA ASP A 60 5.43 12.64 -12.14
C ASP A 60 5.09 11.45 -13.04
N VAL A 61 3.84 10.97 -12.99
CA VAL A 61 3.32 9.83 -13.77
C VAL A 61 1.89 10.09 -14.25
N PHE A 62 1.43 9.34 -15.25
CA PHE A 62 -0.02 9.26 -15.54
C PHE A 62 -0.70 8.25 -14.63
N VAL A 63 -1.92 8.57 -14.19
CA VAL A 63 -2.74 7.67 -13.37
C VAL A 63 -4.13 7.54 -13.98
N LEU A 64 -4.51 6.31 -14.32
CA LEU A 64 -5.87 5.95 -14.72
C LEU A 64 -6.53 5.18 -13.58
N ARG A 65 -7.82 5.45 -13.33
CA ARG A 65 -8.56 4.84 -12.23
C ARG A 65 -9.94 4.35 -12.70
N ASN A 66 -10.29 3.13 -12.31
CA ASN A 66 -11.66 2.63 -12.39
C ASN A 66 -11.90 1.57 -11.30
N ALA A 67 -13.13 1.10 -11.15
CA ALA A 67 -13.45 0.08 -10.16
C ALA A 67 -12.72 -1.24 -10.51
N GLY A 68 -11.83 -1.70 -9.63
CA GLY A 68 -11.10 -2.96 -9.79
C GLY A 68 -9.90 -2.93 -10.75
N ASN A 69 -9.40 -1.73 -11.13
CA ASN A 69 -8.22 -1.58 -12.01
C ASN A 69 -8.32 -2.37 -13.33
N ILE A 70 -9.51 -2.37 -13.93
CA ILE A 70 -9.90 -3.24 -15.04
C ILE A 70 -9.51 -2.63 -16.39
N TYR A 71 -8.94 -3.45 -17.26
CA TYR A 71 -8.73 -3.12 -18.65
C TYR A 71 -10.07 -3.02 -19.40
N THR A 72 -10.28 -1.90 -20.06
CA THR A 72 -11.46 -1.61 -20.88
C THR A 72 -11.06 -0.86 -22.14
N ILE A 73 -11.97 -0.73 -23.10
CA ILE A 73 -11.70 0.03 -24.33
C ILE A 73 -11.37 1.51 -24.05
N ASP A 74 -11.99 2.11 -23.03
CA ASP A 74 -11.73 3.51 -22.67
C ASP A 74 -10.36 3.68 -21.98
N VAL A 75 -9.98 2.71 -21.16
CA VAL A 75 -8.63 2.63 -20.59
C VAL A 75 -7.59 2.45 -21.70
N LEU A 76 -7.82 1.53 -22.65
CA LEU A 76 -6.94 1.32 -23.80
C LEU A 76 -6.75 2.62 -24.60
N ARG A 77 -7.84 3.31 -24.93
CA ARG A 77 -7.82 4.60 -25.64
C ARG A 77 -6.88 5.59 -24.94
N SER A 78 -6.97 5.68 -23.62
CA SER A 78 -6.14 6.57 -22.81
C SER A 78 -4.67 6.12 -22.78
N ILE A 79 -4.41 4.82 -22.61
CA ILE A 79 -3.05 4.25 -22.64
C ILE A 79 -2.37 4.55 -23.99
N LEU A 80 -3.04 4.26 -25.11
CA LEU A 80 -2.50 4.51 -26.45
C LEU A 80 -2.15 5.98 -26.68
N LEU A 81 -3.00 6.90 -26.20
CA LEU A 81 -2.71 8.33 -26.27
C LEU A 81 -1.44 8.68 -25.49
N THR A 82 -1.24 8.09 -24.31
CA THR A 82 -0.03 8.34 -23.50
C THR A 82 1.25 7.79 -24.11
N ILE A 83 1.17 6.63 -24.77
CA ILE A 83 2.30 6.06 -25.51
C ILE A 83 2.65 6.97 -26.69
N PHE A 84 1.68 7.24 -27.57
CA PHE A 84 1.89 7.97 -28.81
C PHE A 84 2.33 9.42 -28.57
N LYS A 85 1.59 10.16 -27.73
CA LYS A 85 1.76 11.60 -27.51
C LYS A 85 2.77 11.92 -26.42
N TYR A 86 2.72 11.20 -25.30
CA TYR A 86 3.47 11.54 -24.09
C TYR A 86 4.67 10.62 -23.83
N LYS A 87 4.96 9.69 -24.75
CA LYS A 87 6.15 8.82 -24.74
C LYS A 87 6.25 7.96 -23.47
N VAL A 88 5.10 7.52 -22.96
CA VAL A 88 5.06 6.48 -21.92
C VAL A 88 5.70 5.21 -22.47
N LYS A 89 6.54 4.59 -21.64
CA LYS A 89 7.25 3.33 -21.93
C LYS A 89 6.83 2.20 -21.02
N TYR A 90 6.30 2.52 -19.84
CA TYR A 90 5.96 1.55 -18.80
C TYR A 90 4.49 1.68 -18.40
N VAL A 91 3.76 0.57 -18.41
CA VAL A 91 2.39 0.48 -17.90
C VAL A 91 2.36 -0.45 -16.69
N ILE A 92 1.94 0.08 -15.54
CA ILE A 92 1.83 -0.66 -14.28
C ILE A 92 0.35 -0.89 -13.97
N ILE A 93 -0.03 -2.15 -13.79
CA ILE A 93 -1.31 -2.52 -13.19
C ILE A 93 -1.13 -2.60 -11.68
N LEU A 94 -1.65 -1.60 -10.95
CA LEU A 94 -1.63 -1.58 -9.49
C LEU A 94 -2.98 -2.01 -8.93
N GLY A 95 -3.07 -3.29 -8.52
CA GLY A 95 -4.16 -3.79 -7.69
C GLY A 95 -3.91 -3.52 -6.21
N HIS A 96 -4.90 -3.82 -5.37
CA HIS A 96 -4.76 -3.68 -3.92
C HIS A 96 -5.56 -4.74 -3.18
N LEU A 97 -5.10 -5.10 -1.97
CA LEU A 97 -5.82 -6.01 -1.09
C LEU A 97 -7.12 -5.39 -0.56
N ASP A 98 -8.08 -6.26 -0.25
CA ASP A 98 -9.42 -5.90 0.26
C ASP A 98 -10.17 -4.99 -0.73
N CYS A 99 -10.12 -5.36 -2.01
CA CYS A 99 -10.82 -4.63 -3.04
C CYS A 99 -12.35 -4.79 -2.93
N GLY A 100 -13.08 -3.67 -2.98
CA GLY A 100 -14.54 -3.68 -2.93
C GLY A 100 -15.19 -4.46 -4.09
N MET A 101 -14.48 -4.60 -5.22
CA MET A 101 -14.97 -5.34 -6.38
C MET A 101 -15.06 -6.85 -6.17
N LEU A 102 -14.41 -7.40 -5.13
CA LEU A 102 -14.60 -8.79 -4.69
C LEU A 102 -15.98 -9.04 -4.08
N LYS A 103 -16.59 -7.98 -3.53
CA LYS A 103 -17.82 -8.07 -2.72
C LYS A 103 -19.08 -7.83 -3.55
N ILE A 104 -18.95 -7.72 -4.88
CA ILE A 104 -20.07 -7.45 -5.77
C ILE A 104 -20.93 -8.70 -5.95
N ASN A 105 -22.15 -8.63 -5.42
CA ASN A 105 -23.17 -9.66 -5.63
C ASN A 105 -24.10 -9.24 -6.77
N LEU A 106 -24.00 -9.91 -7.92
CA LEU A 106 -24.80 -9.59 -9.11
C LEU A 106 -26.30 -9.81 -8.91
N THR A 107 -26.70 -10.78 -8.09
CA THR A 107 -28.11 -11.03 -7.77
C THR A 107 -28.68 -9.90 -6.92
N GLU A 108 -27.93 -9.41 -5.95
CA GLU A 108 -28.31 -8.26 -5.14
C GLU A 108 -28.37 -6.97 -5.98
N LEU A 109 -27.37 -6.74 -6.85
CA LEU A 109 -27.39 -5.61 -7.79
C LEU A 109 -28.61 -5.65 -8.69
N ARG A 110 -28.95 -6.82 -9.26
CA ARG A 110 -30.15 -6.98 -10.07
C ARG A 110 -31.42 -6.55 -9.33
N GLN A 111 -31.54 -6.85 -8.04
CA GLN A 111 -32.71 -6.48 -7.25
C GLN A 111 -32.77 -4.97 -6.92
N LYS A 112 -31.61 -4.35 -6.70
CA LYS A 112 -31.50 -2.95 -6.29
C LYS A 112 -31.44 -1.95 -7.45
N LEU A 113 -31.00 -2.40 -8.64
CA LEU A 113 -30.84 -1.52 -9.79
C LEU A 113 -32.19 -1.14 -10.42
N PRO A 114 -32.34 0.11 -10.89
CA PRO A 114 -33.57 0.54 -11.54
C PRO A 114 -33.89 -0.31 -12.77
N SER A 115 -35.16 -0.69 -12.93
CA SER A 115 -35.63 -1.48 -14.08
C SER A 115 -35.26 -0.86 -15.44
N LYS A 116 -35.29 0.47 -15.55
CA LYS A 116 -34.84 1.21 -16.74
C LYS A 116 -33.39 0.91 -17.09
N PHE A 117 -32.49 0.90 -16.09
CA PHE A 117 -31.09 0.55 -16.31
C PHE A 117 -30.94 -0.91 -16.74
N LEU A 118 -31.60 -1.84 -16.05
CA LEU A 118 -31.56 -3.26 -16.41
C LEU A 118 -32.04 -3.50 -17.85
N SER A 119 -33.11 -2.83 -18.26
CA SER A 119 -33.65 -2.90 -19.63
C SER A 119 -32.71 -2.31 -20.68
N SER A 120 -31.84 -1.36 -20.29
CA SER A 120 -30.82 -0.80 -21.18
C SER A 120 -29.65 -1.77 -21.41
N LEU A 121 -29.38 -2.68 -20.47
CA LEU A 121 -28.38 -3.74 -20.64
C LEU A 121 -28.92 -4.95 -21.41
N SER A 122 -30.15 -5.37 -21.11
CA SER A 122 -30.82 -6.45 -21.82
C SER A 122 -32.33 -6.38 -21.62
N LYS A 123 -33.09 -6.58 -22.71
CA LYS A 123 -34.55 -6.79 -22.63
C LYS A 123 -34.91 -8.22 -22.22
N ASN A 124 -33.99 -9.16 -22.38
CA ASN A 124 -34.18 -10.56 -22.03
C ASN A 124 -33.74 -10.80 -20.57
N TYR A 125 -34.67 -11.30 -19.75
CA TYR A 125 -34.43 -11.54 -18.32
C TYR A 125 -33.38 -12.63 -18.05
N THR A 126 -33.24 -13.60 -18.95
CA THR A 126 -32.27 -14.71 -18.85
C THR A 126 -30.83 -14.24 -19.01
N ASP A 127 -30.60 -13.26 -19.88
CA ASP A 127 -29.25 -12.80 -20.27
C ASP A 127 -28.74 -11.67 -19.36
N LEU A 128 -29.58 -11.23 -18.42
CA LEU A 128 -29.34 -10.03 -17.62
C LEU A 128 -28.15 -10.20 -16.67
N LEU A 129 -27.99 -11.38 -16.04
CA LEU A 129 -26.86 -11.66 -15.15
C LEU A 129 -25.51 -11.67 -15.87
N PRO A 130 -25.35 -12.36 -17.01
CA PRO A 130 -24.17 -12.22 -17.87
C PRO A 130 -23.87 -10.76 -18.24
N LYS A 131 -24.88 -9.99 -18.68
CA LYS A 131 -24.68 -8.58 -19.03
C LYS A 131 -24.28 -7.71 -17.85
N LEU A 132 -24.83 -7.96 -16.66
CA LEU A 132 -24.41 -7.29 -15.43
C LEU A 132 -22.97 -7.65 -15.06
N ARG A 133 -22.57 -8.91 -15.21
CA ARG A 133 -21.18 -9.33 -15.01
C ARG A 133 -20.25 -8.61 -15.98
N ASP A 134 -20.61 -8.55 -17.26
CA ASP A 134 -19.80 -7.89 -18.29
C ASP A 134 -19.67 -6.38 -18.05
N PHE A 135 -20.74 -5.75 -17.54
CA PHE A 135 -20.79 -4.32 -17.24
C PHE A 135 -20.02 -3.96 -15.97
N PHE A 136 -20.31 -4.62 -14.85
CA PHE A 136 -19.70 -4.31 -13.55
C PHE A 136 -18.32 -4.92 -13.38
N LYS A 137 -18.01 -6.00 -14.09
CA LYS A 137 -16.71 -6.69 -14.06
C LYS A 137 -16.24 -6.99 -12.63
N PRO A 138 -17.06 -7.71 -11.82
CA PRO A 138 -16.62 -8.13 -10.49
C PRO A 138 -15.34 -8.95 -10.61
N ILE A 139 -14.43 -8.76 -9.66
CA ILE A 139 -13.20 -9.55 -9.58
C ILE A 139 -13.42 -10.71 -8.62
N LEU A 140 -12.76 -11.84 -8.86
CA LEU A 140 -12.82 -13.00 -7.98
C LEU A 140 -11.63 -13.08 -7.04
N ASP A 141 -10.51 -12.51 -7.46
CA ASP A 141 -9.23 -12.57 -6.77
C ASP A 141 -8.35 -11.39 -7.24
N GLU A 142 -7.67 -10.70 -6.34
CA GLU A 142 -6.90 -9.52 -6.71
C GLU A 142 -5.62 -9.85 -7.50
N ILE A 143 -4.97 -10.97 -7.21
CA ILE A 143 -3.77 -11.41 -7.93
C ILE A 143 -4.13 -11.83 -9.35
N GLN A 144 -5.15 -12.68 -9.49
CA GLN A 144 -5.60 -13.13 -10.80
C GLN A 144 -6.11 -11.97 -11.64
N ASN A 145 -6.83 -11.03 -11.03
CA ASN A 145 -7.25 -9.82 -11.74
C ASN A 145 -6.05 -9.07 -12.33
N ILE A 146 -4.97 -8.84 -11.56
CA ILE A 146 -3.75 -8.19 -12.08
C ILE A 146 -3.19 -8.96 -13.27
N LYS A 147 -3.06 -10.29 -13.16
CA LYS A 147 -2.52 -11.14 -14.23
C LYS A 147 -3.38 -11.10 -15.50
N GLU A 148 -4.69 -11.15 -15.35
CA GLU A 148 -5.64 -11.03 -16.46
C GLU A 148 -5.55 -9.68 -17.17
N GLN A 149 -5.39 -8.59 -16.40
CA GLN A 149 -5.23 -7.25 -16.94
C GLN A 149 -3.90 -7.10 -17.69
N ILE A 150 -2.80 -7.63 -17.14
CA ILE A 150 -1.50 -7.68 -17.84
C ILE A 150 -1.65 -8.45 -19.14
N LYS A 151 -2.17 -9.68 -19.10
CA LYS A 151 -2.37 -10.51 -20.29
C LYS A 151 -3.23 -9.82 -21.35
N SER A 152 -4.23 -9.05 -20.94
CA SER A 152 -5.08 -8.30 -21.86
C SER A 152 -4.33 -7.13 -22.51
N LEU A 153 -3.48 -6.44 -21.74
CA LEU A 153 -2.67 -5.32 -22.21
C LEU A 153 -1.45 -5.73 -23.04
N GLU A 154 -0.91 -6.93 -22.82
CA GLU A 154 0.24 -7.47 -23.58
C GLU A 154 0.02 -7.42 -25.09
N LYS A 155 -1.22 -7.50 -25.56
CA LYS A 155 -1.60 -7.35 -26.98
C LYS A 155 -1.19 -6.01 -27.59
N ILE A 156 -0.94 -4.98 -26.79
CA ILE A 156 -0.43 -3.69 -27.27
C ILE A 156 0.98 -3.83 -27.87
N LYS A 157 1.77 -4.80 -27.40
CA LYS A 157 3.14 -5.05 -27.89
C LYS A 157 3.19 -5.47 -29.36
N ASP A 158 2.09 -5.95 -29.93
CA ASP A 158 1.99 -6.21 -31.37
C ASP A 158 2.16 -4.93 -32.20
N PHE A 159 1.86 -3.76 -31.62
CA PHE A 159 1.98 -2.46 -32.26
C PHE A 159 3.09 -1.59 -31.65
N TYR A 160 3.39 -1.80 -30.36
CA TYR A 160 4.38 -1.05 -29.58
C TYR A 160 5.28 -2.02 -28.78
N PRO A 161 6.18 -2.76 -29.45
CA PRO A 161 6.97 -3.83 -28.83
C PRO A 161 7.90 -3.33 -27.73
N GLU A 162 8.21 -2.04 -27.70
CA GLU A 162 9.04 -1.39 -26.70
C GLU A 162 8.34 -1.11 -25.36
N ILE A 163 7.02 -1.28 -25.30
CA ILE A 163 6.25 -1.01 -24.08
C ILE A 163 6.41 -2.15 -23.09
N GLU A 164 6.86 -1.81 -21.89
CA GLU A 164 6.93 -2.76 -20.78
C GLU A 164 5.65 -2.69 -19.94
N ILE A 165 5.13 -3.86 -19.58
CA ILE A 165 3.90 -4.01 -18.79
C ILE A 165 4.23 -4.86 -17.57
N THR A 166 3.81 -4.41 -16.40
CA THR A 166 4.03 -5.14 -15.14
C THR A 166 2.87 -4.97 -14.18
N GLY A 167 2.89 -5.74 -13.10
CA GLY A 167 1.92 -5.70 -12.01
C GLY A 167 2.53 -5.23 -10.69
N MET A 168 1.69 -4.66 -9.85
CA MET A 168 2.02 -4.39 -8.45
C MET A 168 0.78 -4.63 -7.60
N LEU A 169 1.00 -5.08 -6.35
CA LEU A 169 -0.06 -5.30 -5.38
C LEU A 169 0.19 -4.43 -4.15
N TYR A 170 -0.74 -3.55 -3.83
CA TYR A 170 -0.67 -2.71 -2.64
C TYR A 170 -1.46 -3.31 -1.47
N ASP A 171 -0.82 -3.45 -0.31
CA ASP A 171 -1.54 -3.74 0.92
C ASP A 171 -1.89 -2.44 1.65
N ILE A 172 -3.17 -2.10 1.60
CA ILE A 172 -3.75 -0.94 2.27
C ILE A 172 -3.58 -0.94 3.79
N LYS A 173 -3.33 -2.11 4.42
CA LYS A 173 -3.20 -2.23 5.88
C LYS A 173 -1.78 -1.92 6.35
N THR A 174 -0.77 -2.36 5.59
CA THR A 174 0.64 -2.16 5.95
C THR A 174 1.29 -0.99 5.23
N GLY A 175 0.71 -0.53 4.12
CA GLY A 175 1.31 0.49 3.26
C GLY A 175 2.36 -0.07 2.29
N LEU A 176 2.59 -1.38 2.27
CA LEU A 176 3.61 -1.99 1.42
C LEU A 176 3.09 -2.28 0.01
N VAL A 177 3.98 -2.13 -0.97
CA VAL A 177 3.76 -2.55 -2.35
C VAL A 177 4.64 -3.77 -2.64
N PHE A 178 4.03 -4.79 -3.26
CA PHE A 178 4.72 -5.98 -3.74
C PHE A 178 4.87 -5.89 -5.26
N GLU A 179 6.09 -6.10 -5.76
CA GLU A 179 6.40 -6.16 -7.18
C GLU A 179 5.83 -7.44 -7.81
N TYR A 180 5.52 -7.41 -9.11
CA TYR A 180 4.93 -8.56 -9.82
C TYR A 180 5.67 -9.87 -9.58
N GLU A 181 7.00 -9.85 -9.64
CA GLU A 181 7.87 -10.99 -9.43
C GLU A 181 7.67 -11.68 -8.06
N LYS A 182 7.17 -10.95 -7.06
CA LYS A 182 6.91 -11.48 -5.71
C LYS A 182 5.61 -12.26 -5.62
N PHE A 183 4.70 -12.13 -6.58
CA PHE A 183 3.39 -12.77 -6.53
C PHE A 183 2.94 -13.47 -7.83
N LYS A 184 3.68 -13.31 -8.93
CA LYS A 184 3.28 -13.83 -10.26
C LYS A 184 3.12 -15.35 -10.31
N ASP A 185 3.82 -16.09 -9.46
CA ASP A 185 3.80 -17.56 -9.46
C ASP A 185 2.72 -18.14 -8.54
N TYR A 186 2.09 -17.32 -7.69
CA TYR A 186 1.01 -17.76 -6.79
C TYR A 186 -0.30 -17.90 -7.54
N ARG A 187 -1.05 -18.96 -7.27
CA ARG A 187 -2.30 -19.25 -7.98
C ARG A 187 -3.40 -18.22 -7.70
N ASP A 188 -3.54 -17.79 -6.46
CA ASP A 188 -4.55 -16.85 -5.98
C ASP A 188 -4.07 -16.15 -4.71
N ILE A 189 -4.91 -15.29 -4.14
CA ILE A 189 -4.59 -14.53 -2.94
C ILE A 189 -4.45 -15.41 -1.71
N GLU A 190 -5.16 -16.53 -1.62
CA GLU A 190 -5.07 -17.44 -0.49
C GLU A 190 -3.73 -18.20 -0.50
N ASP A 191 -3.29 -18.64 -1.68
CA ASP A 191 -1.96 -19.19 -1.89
C ASP A 191 -0.87 -18.18 -1.51
N PHE A 192 -0.98 -16.93 -1.97
CA PHE A 192 -0.07 -15.85 -1.58
C PHE A 192 -0.06 -15.58 -0.06
N LYS A 193 -1.23 -15.64 0.59
CA LYS A 193 -1.38 -15.46 2.05
C LYS A 193 -0.62 -16.50 2.86
N THR A 194 -0.47 -17.73 2.37
CA THR A 194 0.31 -18.77 3.08
C THR A 194 1.78 -18.35 3.27
N SER A 195 2.34 -17.66 2.28
CA SER A 195 3.72 -17.17 2.28
C SER A 195 3.84 -15.73 2.80
N TYR A 196 2.72 -15.03 2.96
CA TYR A 196 2.65 -13.59 3.22
C TYR A 196 3.42 -13.16 4.47
N LYS A 197 3.40 -13.96 5.53
CA LYS A 197 4.18 -13.67 6.75
C LYS A 197 5.68 -13.57 6.43
N GLY A 198 6.22 -14.51 5.64
CA GLY A 198 7.62 -14.49 5.19
C GLY A 198 7.91 -13.32 4.24
N ILE A 199 6.99 -13.03 3.32
CA ILE A 199 7.12 -11.90 2.39
C ILE A 199 7.14 -10.56 3.14
N ILE A 200 6.28 -10.39 4.14
CA ILE A 200 6.26 -9.22 5.02
C ILE A 200 7.57 -9.10 5.81
N ILE A 201 8.10 -10.20 6.35
CA ILE A 201 9.40 -10.20 7.04
C ILE A 201 10.51 -9.73 6.09
N ASN A 202 10.55 -10.24 4.86
CA ASN A 202 11.52 -9.82 3.86
C ASN A 202 11.34 -8.34 3.47
N LYS A 203 10.11 -7.86 3.34
CA LYS A 203 9.83 -6.43 3.11
C LYS A 203 10.23 -5.55 4.28
N LYS A 204 10.08 -6.02 5.52
CA LYS A 204 10.59 -5.33 6.71
C LYS A 204 12.10 -5.25 6.70
N HIS A 205 12.79 -6.31 6.29
CA HIS A 205 14.25 -6.27 6.11
C HIS A 205 14.65 -5.25 5.05
N GLN A 206 14.00 -5.27 3.88
CA GLN A 206 14.22 -4.26 2.82
C GLN A 206 13.99 -2.83 3.34
N PHE A 207 12.97 -2.63 4.19
CA PHE A 207 12.71 -1.34 4.83
C PHE A 207 13.81 -0.96 5.82
N THR A 208 14.30 -1.89 6.64
CA THR A 208 15.44 -1.65 7.55
C THR A 208 16.70 -1.31 6.78
N GLU A 209 17.02 -2.02 5.70
CA GLU A 209 18.15 -1.69 4.82
C GLU A 209 18.01 -0.31 4.19
N PHE A 210 16.79 0.05 3.77
CA PHE A 210 16.50 1.39 3.27
C PHE A 210 16.74 2.47 4.32
N LEU A 211 16.34 2.23 5.58
CA LEU A 211 16.63 3.14 6.69
C LEU A 211 18.13 3.26 6.93
N GLY A 212 18.87 2.14 6.91
CA GLY A 212 20.33 2.15 7.06
C GLY A 212 21.03 2.98 5.98
N LYS A 213 20.58 2.88 4.72
CA LYS A 213 21.10 3.73 3.63
C LYS A 213 20.85 5.21 3.85
N ILE A 214 19.67 5.57 4.35
CA ILE A 214 19.38 6.97 4.69
C ILE A 214 20.28 7.44 5.83
N GLU A 215 20.55 6.61 6.82
CA GLU A 215 21.47 6.95 7.92
C GLU A 215 22.90 7.15 7.40
N GLU A 216 23.40 6.27 6.52
CA GLU A 216 24.72 6.41 5.87
C GLU A 216 24.81 7.65 4.96
N GLU A 217 23.76 7.96 4.19
CA GLU A 217 23.68 9.17 3.37
C GLU A 217 23.69 10.45 4.24
N ASN A 218 23.06 10.43 5.42
CA ASN A 218 23.11 11.57 6.34
C ASN A 218 24.48 11.70 7.04
N VAL A 219 25.15 10.59 7.38
CA VAL A 219 26.50 10.60 7.96
C VAL A 219 27.52 11.16 6.95
N THR A 220 27.43 10.78 5.68
CA THR A 220 28.33 11.29 4.63
C THR A 220 28.10 12.76 4.28
N ILE A 221 26.88 13.29 4.48
CA ILE A 221 26.58 14.72 4.31
C ILE A 221 27.16 15.53 5.48
N ASP A 222 27.14 15.01 6.72
CA ASP A 222 27.66 15.70 7.92
C ASP A 222 29.20 15.77 7.95
N ASP A 223 29.91 14.81 7.37
CA ASP A 223 31.39 14.85 7.29
C ASP A 223 31.93 15.92 6.31
N SER A 224 31.05 16.60 5.56
CA SER A 224 31.42 17.63 4.58
C SER A 224 31.16 19.08 5.01
N ASN A 225 30.58 19.30 6.20
CA ASN A 225 30.35 20.65 6.74
C ASN A 225 30.85 20.79 8.18
N ASP A 226 32.10 21.25 8.24
CA ASP A 226 32.67 22.21 9.20
C ASP A 226 32.71 21.86 10.70
N LEU A 227 33.95 21.67 11.14
CA LEU A 227 34.41 21.75 12.52
C LEU A 227 34.16 23.15 13.09
N SER A 228 33.05 23.39 13.79
CA SER A 228 33.03 24.30 14.97
C SER A 228 31.67 24.43 15.66
N GLN A 229 31.66 24.12 16.98
CA GLN A 229 30.73 24.58 18.03
C GLN A 229 29.29 24.00 17.95
N GLU A 230 28.69 23.33 18.95
CA GLU A 230 28.56 23.66 20.37
C GLU A 230 28.26 22.42 21.23
N LYS A 231 28.83 22.41 22.45
CA LYS A 231 28.45 21.55 23.59
C LYS A 231 27.11 22.00 24.19
N ALA A 232 26.14 21.09 24.39
CA ALA A 232 25.28 21.11 25.60
C ALA A 232 24.42 19.85 25.80
N LEU A 233 24.64 19.23 26.97
CA LEU A 233 23.73 18.46 27.85
C LEU A 233 23.18 17.07 27.46
N ASN A 234 23.78 16.09 28.17
CA ASN A 234 23.32 14.73 28.44
C ASN A 234 22.04 14.68 29.28
N GLU A 235 21.19 13.67 29.02
CA GLU A 235 20.53 12.77 30.00
C GLU A 235 19.57 11.81 29.25
N GLY A 236 19.82 10.50 29.33
CA GLY A 236 19.04 9.43 28.68
C GLY A 236 18.47 8.43 29.70
N LYS A 237 17.30 7.84 29.40
CA LYS A 237 16.70 6.72 30.16
C LYS A 237 16.60 5.48 29.28
N SER A 238 16.89 4.30 29.86
CA SER A 238 16.97 2.98 29.23
C SER A 238 15.69 2.13 29.46
N PHE A 239 15.37 1.21 28.52
CA PHE A 239 14.34 0.16 28.67
C PHE A 239 14.75 -1.14 27.94
N THR A 240 14.34 -2.31 28.46
CA THR A 240 14.71 -3.66 28.01
C THR A 240 13.48 -4.54 27.72
N ILE A 241 13.48 -5.36 26.65
CA ILE A 241 12.48 -6.41 26.37
C ILE A 241 13.20 -7.64 25.77
N ALA A 242 12.82 -8.86 26.17
CA ALA A 242 13.36 -10.14 25.67
C ALA A 242 12.23 -11.09 25.22
N GLU A 243 12.46 -11.87 24.15
CA GLU A 243 11.62 -13.00 23.71
C GLU A 243 12.49 -14.25 23.41
N ILE A 244 11.89 -15.44 23.61
CA ILE A 244 12.51 -16.77 23.66
C ILE A 244 12.21 -17.57 22.38
N LYS A 245 13.16 -18.42 21.94
CA LYS A 245 12.94 -19.57 21.02
C LYS A 245 12.99 -20.88 21.81
N GLU A 246 12.18 -21.87 21.43
CA GLU A 246 12.30 -23.27 21.86
C GLU A 246 12.56 -24.20 20.66
N GLU A 247 13.40 -25.22 20.89
CA GLU A 247 13.50 -26.43 20.08
C GLU A 247 13.46 -27.68 20.99
N HIS A 248 13.07 -28.80 20.37
CA HIS A 248 12.49 -30.03 20.93
C HIS A 248 13.46 -31.01 21.62
N LYS A 249 12.99 -31.76 22.65
CA LYS A 249 12.80 -33.25 22.65
C LYS A 249 12.51 -33.88 24.03
N ASN A 250 11.38 -34.61 24.09
CA ASN A 250 11.17 -36.02 24.50
C ASN A 250 11.68 -36.63 25.84
N ILE A 251 10.68 -37.02 26.66
CA ILE A 251 10.40 -38.36 27.26
C ILE A 251 10.36 -38.49 28.82
N SER A 252 9.19 -38.98 29.25
CA SER A 252 8.77 -39.85 30.37
C SER A 252 8.67 -39.37 31.83
N ILE A 253 7.40 -39.33 32.25
CA ILE A 253 6.75 -40.01 33.40
C ILE A 253 6.88 -39.40 34.81
N LEU A 254 5.69 -38.93 35.23
CA LEU A 254 5.10 -38.73 36.57
C LEU A 254 5.84 -37.92 37.65
N GLY A 255 5.25 -36.76 37.95
CA GLY A 255 4.90 -36.43 39.35
C GLY A 255 5.72 -35.34 40.03
N GLN A 256 5.39 -34.08 39.71
CA GLN A 256 5.50 -32.87 40.55
C GLN A 256 6.87 -32.34 41.04
N LYS A 257 7.09 -31.06 40.66
CA LYS A 257 7.82 -29.94 41.33
C LYS A 257 9.31 -30.10 41.69
N GLU A 258 10.19 -29.38 40.99
CA GLU A 258 10.77 -28.07 41.37
C GLU A 258 11.94 -27.65 40.46
N SER A 259 12.21 -26.35 40.42
CA SER A 259 13.09 -25.61 39.51
C SER A 259 14.57 -25.59 39.90
N LYS A 260 15.46 -25.53 38.89
CA LYS A 260 16.83 -25.00 39.02
C LYS A 260 17.12 -23.91 37.99
N GLU A 261 17.85 -22.92 38.48
CA GLU A 261 18.26 -21.62 37.95
C GLU A 261 19.54 -21.71 37.11
N TYR A 262 19.73 -20.86 36.09
CA TYR A 262 21.04 -20.54 35.50
C TYR A 262 21.05 -19.14 34.85
N ASP A 263 22.19 -18.47 35.02
CA ASP A 263 22.51 -17.05 34.87
C ASP A 263 22.54 -16.46 33.43
N ARG A 264 22.44 -15.12 33.36
CA ARG A 264 22.49 -14.29 32.15
C ARG A 264 23.69 -13.33 32.18
N GLU A 265 24.44 -13.20 31.08
CA GLU A 265 25.37 -12.10 30.83
C GLU A 265 24.73 -10.98 29.96
N ILE A 266 25.13 -9.73 30.22
CA ILE A 266 24.55 -8.47 29.73
C ILE A 266 25.46 -7.84 28.66
N ILE A 267 24.89 -7.34 27.55
CA ILE A 267 25.59 -6.44 26.62
C ILE A 267 24.77 -5.15 26.44
N HIS A 268 25.43 -3.99 26.59
CA HIS A 268 24.85 -2.65 26.46
C HIS A 268 25.10 -2.03 25.08
N MET A 269 24.14 -1.25 24.57
CA MET A 269 24.38 -0.37 23.41
C MET A 269 23.66 0.98 23.57
N ILE A 270 24.34 2.06 23.19
CA ILE A 270 23.93 3.47 23.30
C ILE A 270 23.41 3.94 21.93
N ILE A 271 22.26 4.64 21.90
CA ILE A 271 21.64 5.19 20.67
C ILE A 271 21.80 6.73 20.65
N PRO A 272 22.36 7.34 19.60
CA PRO A 272 22.44 8.80 19.46
C PRO A 272 21.13 9.42 18.91
N LYS A 273 20.89 10.71 19.23
CA LYS A 273 19.69 11.47 18.84
C LYS A 273 19.84 12.07 17.43
N ILE A 274 18.93 11.75 16.52
CA ILE A 274 18.67 12.52 15.27
C ILE A 274 17.23 13.06 15.30
N LYS A 275 17.03 14.30 14.82
CA LYS A 275 15.74 15.01 14.77
C LYS A 275 14.85 14.45 13.63
N VAL A 276 14.19 13.33 13.90
CA VAL A 276 13.04 12.86 13.10
C VAL A 276 11.88 13.86 13.32
N PRO A 277 11.16 14.35 12.28
CA PRO A 277 9.94 15.12 12.50
C PRO A 277 9.03 14.30 13.41
N LYS A 278 8.62 14.87 14.57
CA LYS A 278 7.85 14.17 15.60
C LYS A 278 6.51 13.70 15.02
N ILE A 279 6.47 12.50 14.43
CA ILE A 279 5.23 11.75 14.27
C ILE A 279 4.89 11.23 15.67
N LYS A 280 4.18 12.05 16.45
CA LYS A 280 3.49 11.56 17.63
C LYS A 280 2.41 10.59 17.13
N PHE A 281 2.63 9.29 17.29
CA PHE A 281 1.57 8.29 17.20
C PHE A 281 0.53 8.56 18.30
N HIS A 282 -0.43 9.45 18.03
CA HIS A 282 -1.62 9.58 18.88
C HIS A 282 -2.60 8.48 18.49
N GLY A 283 -2.67 7.44 19.32
CA GLY A 283 -3.95 6.80 19.64
C GLY A 283 -4.50 5.74 18.68
N VAL A 284 -3.68 4.94 18.00
CA VAL A 284 -4.19 3.64 17.49
C VAL A 284 -4.21 2.65 18.66
N LYS A 285 -5.40 2.44 19.24
CA LYS A 285 -5.63 1.36 20.20
C LYS A 285 -5.42 0.02 19.49
N ILE A 286 -4.32 -0.66 19.78
CA ILE A 286 -4.13 -2.07 19.45
C ILE A 286 -5.12 -2.85 20.33
N TYR A 287 -6.05 -3.58 19.69
CA TYR A 287 -6.93 -4.50 20.39
C TYR A 287 -6.10 -5.70 20.86
N ILE A 288 -5.76 -5.73 22.15
CA ILE A 288 -5.15 -6.88 22.82
C ILE A 288 -6.30 -7.70 23.43
N PRO A 289 -6.50 -8.99 23.07
CA PRO A 289 -7.52 -9.83 23.69
C PRO A 289 -7.34 -9.86 25.21
N LYS A 290 -8.44 -9.72 25.96
CA LYS A 290 -8.46 -9.82 27.42
C LYS A 290 -8.07 -11.23 27.85
N ASN A 291 -6.80 -11.44 28.12
CA ASN A 291 -6.28 -12.25 29.21
C ASN A 291 -4.78 -12.04 29.30
N TYR A 292 -4.34 -10.81 29.58
CA TYR A 292 -3.05 -10.58 30.22
C TYR A 292 -3.06 -9.18 30.83
N ASN A 293 -3.45 -9.10 32.09
CA ASN A 293 -3.00 -8.06 32.99
C ASN A 293 -3.07 -8.58 34.44
N ASN A 294 -1.89 -8.96 34.93
CA ASN A 294 -1.33 -8.70 36.26
C ASN A 294 -2.24 -8.77 37.48
N LYS A 295 -1.81 -9.57 38.46
CA LYS A 295 -1.05 -9.09 39.64
C LYS A 295 -0.52 -10.31 40.42
N LYS A 296 0.80 -10.39 40.61
CA LYS A 296 1.59 -9.91 41.75
C LYS A 296 1.48 -10.80 42.99
N GLU A 297 2.68 -11.18 43.48
CA GLU A 297 3.10 -11.20 44.89
C GLU A 297 2.35 -12.11 45.89
N ILE A 298 3.15 -12.61 46.84
CA ILE A 298 2.79 -13.16 48.17
C ILE A 298 2.55 -14.68 48.16
N VAL A 299 3.60 -15.50 48.39
CA VAL A 299 4.20 -15.87 49.69
C VAL A 299 3.27 -16.78 50.51
N ASN A 300 3.38 -18.08 50.28
CA ASN A 300 3.73 -19.13 51.25
C ASN A 300 3.64 -20.51 50.58
#